data_AF-A0A9W6ZDD0-F1
#
_entry.id   AF-A0A9W6ZDD0-F1
#
_cell.length_a   1.000
_cell.length_b   1.000
_cell.length_c   1.000
_cell.angle_alpha   90.00
_cell.angle_beta   90.00
_cell.angle_gamma   90.00
#
_symmetry.space_group_name_H-M   'P 1'
#
loop_
_entity.id
_entity.type
_entity.pdbx_description
1 polymer ?
#
loop_
_entity_poly.entity_id
_entity_poly.type
_entity_poly.pdbx_seq_one_letter_code
_entity_poly.pdbx_strand_id
1 'polypeptide(L)'
;MSPPLFLGLVSAVIATFCFGTFAVPVKSPACLSINSGAGIHPLAFQSYKTLCCLLTSWLALVIPSYDEETGGWSRASPCITAWGLVSGLFWVPGGVAAIYAVQNAGLAVAQGTWSTLIVLVSFIWGIFIFGEKVK
;
A
#
# COMPACT_ATOMS: atom_id res chain seq x y z
N MET A 1 -12.93 21.66 12.98
CA MET A 1 -12.77 20.42 12.20
C MET A 1 -13.52 19.32 12.93
N SER A 2 -14.38 18.55 12.25
CA SER A 2 -14.94 17.35 12.88
C SER A 2 -13.79 16.39 13.22
N PRO A 3 -13.81 15.69 14.38
CA PRO A 3 -12.79 14.72 14.77
C PRO A 3 -12.33 13.74 13.66
N PRO A 4 -13.21 13.19 12.81
CA PRO A 4 -12.79 12.29 11.72
C PRO A 4 -11.95 12.97 10.63
N LEU A 5 -12.17 14.25 10.33
CA LEU A 5 -11.41 14.95 9.30
C LEU A 5 -9.94 15.17 9.71
N PHE A 6 -9.71 15.54 10.97
CA PHE A 6 -8.36 15.71 11.50
C PHE A 6 -7.60 14.39 11.52
N LEU A 7 -8.23 13.30 12.01
CA LEU A 7 -7.67 11.96 11.99
C LEU A 7 -7.35 11.47 10.57
N GLY A 8 -8.24 11.74 9.61
CA GLY A 8 -8.01 11.43 8.20
C GLY A 8 -6.78 12.14 7.62
N LEU A 9 -6.63 13.44 7.89
CA LEU A 9 -5.46 14.21 7.43
C LEU A 9 -4.16 13.71 8.05
N VAL A 10 -4.14 13.45 9.36
CA VAL A 10 -2.97 12.87 10.04
C VAL A 10 -2.62 11.51 9.45
N SER A 11 -3.61 10.66 9.22
CA SER A 11 -3.42 9.33 8.62
C SER A 11 -2.87 9.42 7.20
N ALA A 12 -3.33 10.39 6.40
CA ALA A 12 -2.82 10.63 5.05
C ALA A 12 -1.34 11.07 5.07
N VAL A 13 -0.94 11.92 6.03
CA VAL A 13 0.46 12.32 6.19
C VAL A 13 1.33 11.12 6.57
N ILE A 14 0.90 10.32 7.55
CA ILE A 14 1.60 9.10 7.96
C ILE A 14 1.74 8.15 6.75
N ALA A 15 0.65 7.91 6.03
CA ALA A 15 0.65 7.09 4.83
C ALA A 15 1.64 7.62 3.78
N THR A 16 1.70 8.93 3.56
CA THR A 16 2.66 9.54 2.62
C THR A 16 4.10 9.23 3.00
N PHE A 17 4.46 9.31 4.28
CA PHE A 17 5.80 8.94 4.73
C PHE A 17 6.06 7.43 4.60
N CYS A 18 5.13 6.58 5.03
CA CYS A 18 5.29 5.13 4.96
C CYS A 18 5.36 4.63 3.51
N PHE A 19 4.44 5.04 2.64
CA PHE A 19 4.44 4.66 1.23
C PHE A 19 5.53 5.40 0.43
N GLY A 20 5.90 6.62 0.80
CA GLY A 20 7.03 7.31 0.18
C GLY A 20 8.36 6.59 0.43
N THR A 21 8.51 5.97 1.59
CA THR A 21 9.76 5.30 2.01
C THR A 21 9.75 3.79 1.80
N PHE A 22 8.62 3.15 1.48
CA PHE A 22 8.52 1.67 1.46
C PHE A 22 9.51 1.00 0.51
N ALA A 23 9.90 1.67 -0.58
CA ALA A 23 10.81 1.14 -1.59
C ALA A 23 12.29 1.48 -1.33
N VAL A 24 12.59 2.29 -0.31
CA VAL A 24 13.97 2.64 0.08
C VAL A 24 14.81 1.40 0.44
N PRO A 25 14.31 0.42 1.22
CA PRO A 25 15.10 -0.75 1.61
C PRO A 25 15.58 -1.60 0.42
N VAL A 26 14.89 -1.54 -0.73
CA VAL A 26 15.32 -2.23 -1.97
C VAL A 26 16.71 -1.78 -2.41
N LYS A 27 17.08 -0.52 -2.12
CA LYS A 27 18.40 0.05 -2.41
C LYS A 27 19.42 -0.12 -1.29
N SER A 28 19.07 -0.82 -0.20
CA SER A 28 20.02 -1.06 0.89
C SER A 28 21.22 -1.89 0.42
N PRO A 29 22.43 -1.69 0.97
CA PRO A 29 23.61 -2.48 0.62
C PRO A 29 23.37 -3.99 0.81
N ALA A 30 22.59 -4.37 1.82
CA ALA A 30 22.22 -5.77 2.08
C ALA A 30 21.33 -6.37 0.97
N CYS A 31 20.45 -5.59 0.36
CA CYS A 31 19.63 -6.07 -0.76
C CYS A 31 20.42 -6.09 -2.08
N LEU A 32 21.38 -5.17 -2.25
CA LEU A 32 22.20 -5.06 -3.46
C LEU A 32 23.35 -6.08 -3.48
N SER A 33 23.91 -6.46 -2.33
CA SER A 33 25.00 -7.45 -2.25
C SER A 33 24.57 -8.87 -2.59
N ILE A 34 23.26 -9.13 -2.62
CA ILE A 34 22.70 -10.41 -3.02
C ILE A 34 22.92 -10.62 -4.53
N ASN A 35 23.23 -11.87 -4.91
CA ASN A 35 23.38 -12.30 -6.30
C ASN A 35 24.46 -11.52 -7.07
N SER A 36 25.67 -11.42 -6.50
CA SER A 36 26.84 -10.80 -7.15
C SER A 36 26.64 -9.33 -7.58
N GLY A 37 25.84 -8.56 -6.83
CA GLY A 37 25.58 -7.15 -7.14
C GLY A 37 24.34 -6.91 -8.01
N ALA A 38 23.69 -7.97 -8.51
CA ALA A 38 22.45 -7.85 -9.29
C ALA A 38 21.22 -7.51 -8.44
N GLY A 39 21.34 -7.59 -7.11
CA GLY A 39 20.27 -7.30 -6.18
C GLY A 39 19.34 -8.48 -5.90
N ILE A 40 18.47 -8.31 -4.90
CA ILE A 40 17.49 -9.32 -4.49
C ILE A 40 16.47 -9.63 -5.59
N HIS A 41 16.12 -10.90 -5.76
CA HIS A 41 15.08 -11.29 -6.70
C HIS A 41 13.73 -10.63 -6.34
N PRO A 42 13.06 -9.93 -7.28
CA PRO A 42 11.83 -9.17 -6.99
C PRO A 42 10.73 -9.99 -6.32
N LEU A 43 10.54 -11.24 -6.76
CA LEU A 43 9.54 -12.14 -6.17
C LEU A 43 9.88 -12.50 -4.73
N ALA A 44 11.16 -12.72 -4.39
CA ALA A 44 11.57 -13.05 -3.03
C ALA A 44 11.31 -11.86 -2.09
N PHE A 45 11.65 -10.65 -2.53
CA PHE A 45 11.40 -9.44 -1.75
C PHE A 45 9.90 -9.15 -1.59
N GLN A 46 9.08 -9.38 -2.62
CA GLN A 46 7.63 -9.26 -2.51
C GLN A 46 7.01 -10.32 -1.59
N SER A 47 7.55 -11.53 -1.54
CA SER A 47 7.11 -12.56 -0.58
C SER A 47 7.38 -12.14 0.86
N TYR A 48 8.56 -11.57 1.16
CA TYR A 48 8.85 -11.02 2.50
C TYR A 48 7.88 -9.90 2.87
N LYS A 49 7.60 -8.96 1.95
CA LYS A 49 6.60 -7.91 2.17
C LYS A 49 5.22 -8.47 2.46
N THR A 50 4.78 -9.46 1.69
CA THR A 50 3.47 -10.11 1.85
C THR A 50 3.38 -10.81 3.20
N LEU A 51 4.43 -11.51 3.62
CA LEU A 51 4.50 -12.14 4.94
C LEU A 51 4.44 -11.11 6.07
N CYS A 52 5.20 -10.01 5.97
CA CYS A 52 5.14 -8.93 6.94
C CYS A 52 3.72 -8.34 7.03
N CYS A 53 3.07 -8.07 5.90
CA CYS A 53 1.69 -7.59 5.86
C CYS A 53 0.72 -8.58 6.51
N LEU A 54 0.86 -9.89 6.27
CA LEU A 54 0.04 -10.92 6.91
C LEU A 54 0.23 -10.95 8.43
N LEU A 55 1.46 -10.78 8.92
CA LEU A 55 1.75 -10.78 10.36
C LEU A 55 1.25 -9.50 11.03
N THR A 56 1.38 -8.35 10.36
CA THR A 56 0.94 -7.06 10.92
C THR A 56 -0.56 -6.83 10.79
N SER A 57 -1.26 -7.48 9.84
CA SER A 57 -2.70 -7.30 9.65
C SER A 57 -3.53 -7.73 10.86
N TRP A 58 -3.00 -8.62 11.72
CA TRP A 58 -3.67 -9.01 12.98
C TRP A 58 -3.82 -7.83 13.95
N LEU A 59 -3.00 -6.79 13.84
CA LEU A 59 -3.15 -5.57 14.64
C LEU A 59 -4.49 -4.87 14.38
N ALA A 60 -5.08 -5.04 13.18
CA ALA A 60 -6.38 -4.47 12.86
C ALA A 60 -7.52 -5.02 13.74
N LEU A 61 -7.36 -6.20 14.35
CA LEU A 61 -8.35 -6.76 15.28
C LEU A 61 -8.32 -6.07 16.66
N VAL A 62 -7.18 -5.48 17.02
CA VAL A 62 -6.97 -4.84 18.33
C VAL A 62 -7.27 -3.34 18.25
N ILE A 63 -6.95 -2.72 17.12
CA ILE A 63 -7.14 -1.28 16.89
C ILE A 63 -8.61 -1.02 16.53
N PRO A 64 -9.37 -0.28 17.36
CA PRO A 64 -10.74 0.07 17.02
C PRO A 64 -10.74 1.03 15.83
N SER A 65 -11.67 0.82 14.89
CA SER A 65 -11.90 1.69 13.76
C SER A 65 -13.20 2.48 13.99
N TYR A 66 -13.22 3.74 13.56
CA TYR A 66 -14.43 4.55 13.62
C TYR A 66 -15.38 4.10 12.51
N ASP A 67 -16.61 3.78 12.89
CA ASP A 67 -17.67 3.39 11.97
C ASP A 67 -18.63 4.58 11.80
N GLU A 68 -18.70 5.11 10.58
CA GLU A 68 -19.58 6.25 10.25
C GLU A 68 -21.06 5.87 10.31
N GLU A 69 -21.43 4.61 10.07
CA GLU A 69 -22.84 4.19 10.06
C GLU A 69 -23.41 4.09 11.49
N THR A 70 -22.61 3.57 12.43
CA THR A 70 -23.01 3.43 13.84
C THR A 70 -22.61 4.63 14.71
N GLY A 71 -21.80 5.56 14.19
CA GLY A 71 -21.31 6.74 14.90
C GLY A 71 -20.37 6.41 16.08
N GLY A 72 -19.87 5.18 16.15
CA GLY A 72 -19.12 4.63 17.27
C GLY A 72 -17.79 3.98 16.86
N TRP A 73 -17.02 3.57 17.86
CA TRP A 73 -15.78 2.81 17.64
C TRP A 73 -16.08 1.32 17.70
N SER A 74 -15.80 0.60 16.62
CA SER A 74 -16.00 -0.84 16.53
C SER A 74 -14.68 -1.56 16.24
N ARG A 75 -14.57 -2.81 16.67
CA ARG A 75 -13.39 -3.65 16.38
C ARG A 75 -13.62 -4.42 15.10
N ALA A 76 -12.57 -4.50 14.27
CA ALA A 76 -12.63 -5.30 13.06
C ALA A 76 -12.85 -6.78 13.41
N SER A 77 -13.76 -7.42 12.68
CA SER A 77 -13.93 -8.88 12.71
C SER A 77 -13.27 -9.50 11.48
N PRO A 78 -12.57 -10.64 11.62
CA PRO A 78 -11.95 -11.29 10.47
C PRO A 78 -13.04 -11.75 9.49
N CYS A 79 -13.05 -11.16 8.29
CA CYS A 79 -13.93 -11.54 7.21
C CYS A 79 -13.11 -11.74 5.94
N ILE A 80 -13.37 -12.85 5.24
CA ILE A 80 -12.79 -13.10 3.92
C ILE A 80 -13.82 -12.63 2.90
N THR A 81 -13.45 -11.61 2.13
CA THR A 81 -14.29 -11.10 1.05
C THR A 81 -13.67 -11.44 -0.30
N ALA A 82 -14.49 -11.66 -1.31
CA ALA A 82 -14.01 -11.87 -2.68
C ALA A 82 -13.18 -10.68 -3.16
N TRP A 83 -13.57 -9.45 -2.78
CA TRP A 83 -12.81 -8.24 -3.08
C TRP A 83 -11.44 -8.18 -2.40
N GLY A 84 -11.30 -8.72 -1.19
CA GLY A 84 -10.01 -8.87 -0.53
C GLY A 84 -9.07 -9.79 -1.30
N LEU A 85 -9.59 -10.90 -1.85
CA LEU A 85 -8.82 -11.81 -2.70
C LEU A 85 -8.40 -11.16 -4.02
N VAL A 86 -9.33 -10.46 -4.69
CA VAL A 86 -9.04 -9.71 -5.92
C VAL A 86 -7.96 -8.65 -5.66
N SER A 87 -8.07 -7.89 -4.56
CA SER A 87 -7.07 -6.91 -4.16
C SER A 87 -5.69 -7.53 -3.99
N GLY A 88 -5.59 -8.65 -3.24
CA GLY A 88 -4.33 -9.38 -3.08
C GLY A 88 -3.73 -9.88 -4.41
N LEU A 89 -4.59 -10.38 -5.30
CA LEU A 89 -4.20 -10.88 -6.62
C LEU A 89 -3.57 -9.79 -7.51
N PHE A 90 -4.08 -8.55 -7.45
CA PHE A 90 -3.50 -7.44 -8.20
C PHE A 90 -2.31 -6.80 -7.46
N TRP A 91 -2.31 -6.81 -6.13
CA TRP A 91 -1.27 -6.20 -5.32
C TRP A 91 0.06 -6.94 -5.41
N VAL A 92 0.06 -8.29 -5.40
CA VAL A 92 1.31 -9.06 -5.42
C VAL A 92 2.09 -8.87 -6.73
N PRO A 93 1.53 -9.10 -7.94
CA PRO A 93 2.24 -8.88 -9.19
C PRO A 93 2.65 -7.42 -9.40
N GLY A 94 1.78 -6.48 -9.01
CA GLY A 94 2.11 -5.05 -9.02
C GLY A 94 3.31 -4.72 -8.14
N GLY A 95 3.39 -5.32 -6.95
CA GLY A 95 4.53 -5.20 -6.05
C GLY A 95 5.83 -5.76 -6.64
N VAL A 96 5.78 -6.93 -7.30
CA VAL A 96 6.92 -7.51 -8.01
C VAL A 96 7.40 -6.58 -9.13
N ALA A 97 6.48 -6.08 -9.96
CA ALA A 97 6.78 -5.14 -11.03
C ALA A 97 7.38 -3.83 -10.51
N ALA A 98 6.88 -3.31 -9.38
CA ALA A 98 7.43 -2.11 -8.75
C ALA A 98 8.87 -2.31 -8.26
N ILE A 99 9.17 -3.45 -7.63
CA ILE A 99 10.54 -3.76 -7.18
C ILE A 99 11.48 -3.85 -8.39
N TYR A 100 11.06 -4.57 -9.43
CA TYR A 100 11.82 -4.66 -10.68
C TYR A 100 12.05 -3.27 -11.31
N ALA A 101 11.03 -2.42 -11.35
CA ALA A 101 11.16 -1.06 -11.86
C ALA A 101 12.14 -0.22 -11.03
N VAL A 102 12.11 -0.30 -9.70
CA VAL A 102 13.04 0.43 -8.81
C VAL A 102 14.49 -0.02 -9.03
N GLN A 103 14.72 -1.31 -9.22
CA GLN A 103 16.06 -1.86 -9.46
C GLN A 103 16.66 -1.37 -10.79
N ASN A 104 15.83 -1.23 -11.83
CA ASN A 104 16.30 -0.89 -13.19
C ASN A 104 16.24 0.62 -13.50
N ALA A 105 15.13 1.28 -13.19
CA ALA A 105 14.91 2.71 -13.48
C ALA A 105 15.27 3.63 -12.30
N GLY A 106 15.52 3.06 -11.12
CA GLY A 106 15.81 3.81 -9.90
C GLY A 106 14.55 4.28 -9.16
N LEU A 107 14.72 4.53 -7.87
CA LEU A 107 13.62 4.83 -6.95
C LEU A 107 12.80 6.06 -7.34
N ALA A 108 13.47 7.18 -7.67
CA ALA A 108 12.80 8.45 -7.94
C ALA A 108 11.93 8.38 -9.22
N VAL A 109 12.48 7.83 -10.31
CA VAL A 109 11.78 7.70 -11.59
C VAL A 109 10.65 6.69 -11.47
N ALA A 110 10.94 5.51 -10.92
CA ALA A 110 9.98 4.44 -10.88
C ALA A 110 8.80 4.82 -9.96
N GLN A 111 9.06 5.22 -8.69
CA GLN A 111 8.02 5.57 -7.73
C GLN A 111 7.18 6.75 -8.21
N GLY A 112 7.81 7.81 -8.73
CA GLY A 112 7.08 8.96 -9.26
C GLY A 112 6.12 8.58 -10.40
N THR A 113 6.55 7.68 -11.28
CA THR A 113 5.77 7.26 -12.45
C THR A 113 4.55 6.43 -12.05
N TRP A 114 4.71 5.36 -11.25
CA TRP A 114 3.54 4.55 -10.90
C TRP A 114 2.61 5.28 -9.93
N SER A 115 3.11 6.15 -9.04
CA SER A 115 2.25 6.93 -8.15
C SER A 115 1.32 7.87 -8.91
N THR A 116 1.79 8.52 -9.98
CA THR A 116 0.93 9.36 -10.83
C THR A 116 -0.12 8.54 -11.58
N LEU A 117 0.26 7.37 -12.11
CA LEU A 117 -0.69 6.46 -12.76
C LEU A 117 -1.76 5.94 -11.79
N ILE A 118 -1.36 5.58 -10.55
CA ILE A 118 -2.29 5.14 -9.51
C ILE A 118 -3.30 6.24 -9.19
N VAL A 119 -2.88 7.51 -9.10
CA VAL A 119 -3.81 8.63 -8.85
C VAL A 119 -4.86 8.73 -9.96
N LEU A 120 -4.46 8.62 -11.22
CA LEU A 120 -5.41 8.64 -12.35
C LEU A 120 -6.39 7.46 -12.29
N VAL A 121 -5.89 6.25 -12.04
CA VAL A 121 -6.73 5.05 -11.92
C VAL A 121 -7.71 5.20 -10.75
N SER A 122 -7.23 5.60 -9.57
CA SER A 122 -8.09 5.82 -8.39
C SER A 122 -9.18 6.86 -8.66
N PHE A 123 -8.86 7.95 -9.37
CA PHE A 123 -9.84 8.96 -9.74
C PHE A 123 -10.91 8.41 -10.69
N ILE A 124 -10.53 7.56 -11.65
CA ILE A 124 -11.47 6.88 -12.55
C ILE A 124 -12.44 5.99 -11.75
N TRP A 125 -11.92 5.18 -10.81
CA TRP A 125 -12.76 4.34 -9.95
C TRP A 125 -13.71 5.18 -9.08
N GLY A 126 -13.21 6.23 -8.43
CA GLY A 126 -14.01 7.10 -7.57
C GLY A 126 -15.18 7.77 -8.31
N ILE A 127 -14.90 8.38 -9.47
CA ILE A 127 -15.92 9.12 -10.21
C ILE A 127 -16.86 8.18 -10.98
N PHE A 128 -16.32 7.28 -11.81
CA PHE A 128 -17.14 6.54 -12.76
C PHE A 128 -17.80 5.29 -12.16
N ILE A 129 -17.18 4.69 -11.14
CA ILE A 129 -17.66 3.43 -10.56
C ILE A 129 -18.36 3.66 -9.23
N PHE A 130 -17.78 4.49 -8.35
CA PHE A 130 -18.40 4.80 -7.05
C PHE A 130 -19.33 6.02 -7.09
N GLY A 131 -19.31 6.79 -8.19
CA GLY A 131 -20.19 7.95 -8.35
C GLY A 131 -19.89 9.08 -7.37
N GLU A 132 -18.66 9.14 -6.85
CA GLU A 132 -18.24 10.15 -5.88
C GLU A 132 -18.28 11.55 -6.52
N LYS A 133 -18.90 12.50 -5.82
CA LYS A 133 -18.92 13.90 -6.26
C LYS A 133 -17.58 14.55 -5.94
N VAL A 134 -16.98 15.19 -6.95
CA VAL A 134 -15.78 16.01 -6.77
C VAL A 134 -16.13 17.17 -5.82
N LYS A 135 -15.42 17.25 -4.70
CA LYS A 135 -15.55 18.31 -3.69
C LYS A 135 -14.62 19.48 -3.98
#